data_AF-Q4T790-F1
#
_entry.id   AF-Q4T790-F1
#
_cell.length_a   1.000
_cell.length_b   1.000
_cell.length_c   1.000
_cell.angle_alpha   90.00
_cell.angle_beta   90.00
_cell.angle_gamma   90.00
#
_symmetry.space_group_name_H-M   'P 1'
#
loop_
_entity.id
_entity.type
_entity.pdbx_description
1 polymer ?
#
loop_
_entity_poly.entity_id
_entity_poly.type
_entity_poly.pdbx_seq_one_letter_code
_entity_poly.pdbx_strand_id
1 'polypeptide(L)'
;SQLSELFVFFEEEPQGAASLAQVHKATLYDGRIVAVKVQHPKVQNQSSKDIMVMEVLLRAVHLLFPDFAFMWLVEEAKKNMPLELDFLNEGHNAEKVAKMLSHFTFLKVPSVHWDLSSKRILTMEFAEGGQVNDKDYLKKHGISVNEVSENLGKLYSEMIFVHGFVHCDPHPGNILIQRCPSSQKSQIVLLDHGLYQVLHADFRLDYCRLWQALIKGDMSGVERYSRRLGAGDLYPLFACVLTARSWTSVNAGISSVPVTQSEV
;
A
#
# COMPACT_ATOMS: atom_id res chain seq x y z
N SER A 1 6.92 18.90 24.68
CA SER A 1 7.91 19.90 24.22
C SER A 1 7.19 20.94 23.40
N GLN A 2 7.63 22.19 23.42
CA GLN A 2 7.13 23.21 22.49
C GLN A 2 7.75 22.96 21.11
N LEU A 3 7.03 23.25 20.01
CA LEU A 3 7.53 23.02 18.64
C LEU A 3 8.86 23.75 18.39
N SER A 4 9.00 24.94 18.94
CA SER A 4 10.20 25.78 18.87
C SER A 4 11.41 25.21 19.62
N GLU A 5 11.25 24.16 20.41
CA GLU A 5 12.39 23.44 21.04
C GLU A 5 12.89 22.30 20.15
N LEU A 6 12.08 21.85 19.20
CA LEU A 6 12.35 20.68 18.35
C LEU A 6 12.73 21.07 16.92
N PHE A 7 12.21 22.19 16.42
CA PHE A 7 12.36 22.62 15.03
C PHE A 7 12.80 24.07 14.95
N VAL A 8 13.70 24.36 13.99
CA VAL A 8 14.05 25.73 13.57
C VAL A 8 12.88 26.38 12.88
N PHE A 9 12.17 25.61 12.05
CA PHE A 9 11.01 26.03 11.32
C PHE A 9 10.00 24.89 11.24
N PHE A 10 8.73 25.20 11.41
CA PHE A 10 7.62 24.26 11.25
C PHE A 10 6.53 24.94 10.42
N GLU A 11 6.19 24.35 9.27
CA GLU A 11 5.15 24.86 8.38
C GLU A 11 3.77 24.55 8.98
N GLU A 12 3.07 25.58 9.48
CA GLU A 12 1.75 25.42 10.10
C GLU A 12 0.69 24.92 9.10
N GLU A 13 0.80 25.32 7.83
CA GLU A 13 -0.03 24.78 6.77
C GLU A 13 0.42 23.35 6.41
N PRO A 14 -0.47 22.35 6.48
CA PRO A 14 -0.11 20.99 6.11
C PRO A 14 0.07 20.88 4.59
N GLN A 15 1.09 20.13 4.16
CA GLN A 15 1.31 19.84 2.74
C GLN A 15 0.35 18.77 2.21
N GLY A 16 -0.17 17.94 3.11
CA GLY A 16 -1.16 16.93 2.79
C GLY A 16 -1.99 16.59 4.02
N ALA A 17 -3.26 16.27 3.79
CA ALA A 17 -4.17 15.77 4.81
C ALA A 17 -4.83 14.49 4.30
N ALA A 18 -4.76 13.45 5.12
CA ALA A 18 -5.47 12.19 4.93
C ALA A 18 -6.53 12.03 6.04
N SER A 19 -7.31 10.95 5.96
CA SER A 19 -8.39 10.64 6.89
C SER A 19 -7.93 10.57 8.36
N LEU A 20 -6.71 10.08 8.62
CA LEU A 20 -6.20 9.86 9.98
C LEU A 20 -5.24 10.95 10.47
N ALA A 21 -4.57 11.66 9.55
CA ALA A 21 -3.45 12.52 9.89
C ALA A 21 -3.21 13.64 8.87
N GLN A 22 -2.41 14.61 9.29
CA GLN A 22 -1.88 15.71 8.47
C GLN A 22 -0.35 15.65 8.45
N VAL A 23 0.26 16.06 7.34
CA VAL A 23 1.72 16.06 7.16
C VAL A 23 2.20 17.49 7.03
N HIS A 24 3.15 17.87 7.89
CA HIS A 24 3.80 19.17 7.89
C HIS A 24 5.25 19.06 7.49
N LYS A 25 5.78 20.08 6.82
CA LYS A 25 7.22 20.19 6.59
C LYS A 25 7.86 20.95 7.74
N ALA A 26 9.00 20.47 8.22
CA ALA A 26 9.77 21.14 9.25
C ALA A 26 11.27 21.07 8.95
N THR A 27 12.04 21.93 9.61
CA THR A 27 13.50 21.99 9.52
C THR A 27 14.10 21.79 10.92
N LEU A 28 14.99 20.82 11.04
CA LEU A 28 15.73 20.54 12.28
C LEU A 28 16.88 21.55 12.48
N TYR A 29 17.42 21.61 13.70
CA TYR A 29 18.56 22.49 14.03
C TYR A 29 19.85 22.18 13.30
N ASP A 30 20.00 20.96 12.79
CA ASP A 30 21.12 20.57 11.94
C ASP A 30 20.89 20.85 10.45
N GLY A 31 19.78 21.51 10.10
CA GLY A 31 19.42 21.90 8.74
C GLY A 31 18.71 20.82 7.93
N ARG A 32 18.53 19.60 8.46
CA ARG A 32 17.75 18.55 7.77
C ARG A 32 16.27 18.94 7.68
N ILE A 33 15.68 18.68 6.52
CA ILE A 33 14.26 18.87 6.27
C ILE A 33 13.54 17.55 6.57
N VAL A 34 12.44 17.62 7.32
CA VAL A 34 11.63 16.47 7.73
C VAL A 34 10.16 16.66 7.40
N ALA A 35 9.47 15.54 7.15
CA ALA A 35 8.03 15.45 7.14
C ALA A 35 7.54 15.00 8.53
N VAL A 36 6.61 15.74 9.12
CA VAL A 36 6.02 15.45 10.43
C VAL A 36 4.55 15.10 10.22
N LYS A 37 4.24 13.80 10.25
CA LYS A 37 2.88 13.25 10.18
C LYS A 37 2.27 13.29 11.59
N VAL A 38 1.18 14.03 11.76
CA VAL A 38 0.50 14.25 13.04
C VAL A 38 -0.92 13.69 12.95
N GLN A 39 -1.28 12.79 13.85
CA GLN A 39 -2.65 12.26 13.91
C GLN A 39 -3.65 13.35 14.29
N HIS A 40 -4.81 13.34 13.65
CA HIS A 40 -5.91 14.22 14.03
C HIS A 40 -6.33 13.96 15.48
N PRO A 41 -6.60 15.00 16.30
CA PRO A 41 -6.83 14.85 17.73
C PRO A 41 -7.91 13.84 18.13
N LYS A 42 -8.98 13.72 17.32
CA LYS A 42 -10.19 12.95 17.62
C LYS A 42 -10.22 11.55 17.04
N VAL A 43 -9.29 11.22 16.14
CA VAL A 43 -9.40 10.01 15.30
C VAL A 43 -9.45 8.74 16.16
N GLN A 44 -8.56 8.55 17.12
CA GLN A 44 -8.54 7.31 17.93
C GLN A 44 -9.86 7.01 18.66
N ASN A 45 -10.48 8.03 19.26
CA ASN A 45 -11.75 7.89 19.96
C ASN A 45 -12.94 7.76 19.02
N GLN A 46 -12.86 8.34 17.82
CA GLN A 46 -13.93 8.33 16.84
C GLN A 46 -13.94 7.01 16.05
N SER A 47 -12.77 6.58 15.59
CA SER A 47 -12.47 5.27 15.00
C SER A 47 -13.10 4.10 15.76
N SER A 48 -12.90 4.04 17.08
CA SER A 48 -13.46 2.96 17.90
C SER A 48 -15.00 2.97 17.95
N LYS A 49 -15.61 4.16 17.94
CA LYS A 49 -17.07 4.31 17.91
C LYS A 49 -17.63 3.96 16.54
N ASP A 50 -16.95 4.36 15.47
CA ASP A 50 -17.37 4.09 14.09
C ASP A 50 -17.40 2.58 13.83
N ILE A 51 -16.37 1.84 14.28
CA ILE A 51 -16.36 0.37 14.23
C ILE A 51 -17.53 -0.23 15.00
N MET A 52 -17.82 0.27 16.21
CA MET A 52 -18.93 -0.24 17.02
C MET A 52 -20.28 0.00 16.33
N VAL A 53 -20.49 1.18 15.75
CA VAL A 53 -21.70 1.51 14.99
C VAL A 53 -21.82 0.61 13.76
N MET A 54 -20.72 0.42 13.00
CA MET A 54 -20.70 -0.51 11.87
C MET A 54 -21.07 -1.93 12.30
N GLU A 55 -20.52 -2.41 13.41
CA GLU A 55 -20.84 -3.75 13.93
C GLU A 55 -22.32 -3.90 14.27
N VAL A 56 -22.90 -2.93 14.97
CA VAL A 56 -24.33 -2.96 15.34
C VAL A 56 -25.21 -2.94 14.09
N LEU A 57 -24.92 -2.06 13.13
CA LEU A 57 -25.68 -1.96 11.89
C LEU A 57 -25.58 -3.24 11.05
N LEU A 58 -24.38 -3.81 10.91
CA LEU A 58 -24.17 -5.02 10.12
C LEU A 58 -24.82 -6.24 10.77
N ARG A 59 -24.81 -6.34 12.10
CA ARG A 59 -25.59 -7.36 12.83
C ARG A 59 -27.10 -7.19 12.60
N ALA A 60 -27.61 -5.96 12.62
CA ALA A 60 -29.03 -5.70 12.37
C ALA A 60 -29.43 -6.03 10.94
N VAL A 61 -28.61 -5.69 9.94
CA VAL A 61 -28.84 -6.06 8.54
C VAL A 61 -28.78 -7.57 8.37
N HIS A 62 -27.83 -8.26 9.00
CA HIS A 62 -27.73 -9.72 8.93
C HIS A 62 -28.96 -10.43 9.52
N LEU A 63 -29.60 -9.85 10.56
CA LEU A 63 -30.88 -10.37 11.08
C LEU A 63 -32.02 -10.27 10.07
N LEU A 64 -32.04 -9.22 9.25
CA LEU A 64 -33.07 -9.01 8.22
C LEU A 64 -32.75 -9.75 6.92
N PHE A 65 -31.46 -9.91 6.61
CA PHE A 65 -30.94 -10.50 5.39
C PHE A 65 -29.80 -11.47 5.75
N PRO A 66 -30.10 -12.74 6.09
CA PRO A 66 -29.10 -13.71 6.54
C PRO A 66 -27.99 -13.98 5.51
N ASP A 67 -28.28 -13.82 4.23
CA ASP A 67 -27.30 -13.97 3.14
C ASP A 67 -26.29 -12.79 3.07
N PHE A 68 -26.49 -11.75 3.87
CA PHE A 68 -25.62 -10.58 3.89
C PHE A 68 -24.33 -10.88 4.68
N ALA A 69 -23.21 -11.04 3.95
CA ALA A 69 -21.94 -11.54 4.46
C ALA A 69 -20.84 -10.45 4.49
N PHE A 70 -21.06 -9.34 5.20
CA PHE A 70 -20.05 -8.27 5.36
C PHE A 70 -19.44 -8.20 6.77
N MET A 71 -19.77 -9.15 7.64
CA MET A 71 -19.27 -9.12 9.03
C MET A 71 -17.74 -9.21 9.10
N TRP A 72 -17.12 -9.92 8.13
CA TRP A 72 -15.67 -10.03 8.00
C TRP A 72 -14.97 -8.67 7.80
N LEU A 73 -15.64 -7.69 7.17
CA LEU A 73 -15.07 -6.36 6.93
C LEU A 73 -14.86 -5.61 8.24
N VAL A 74 -15.78 -5.75 9.20
CA VAL A 74 -15.65 -5.16 10.53
C VAL A 74 -14.55 -5.83 11.32
N GLU A 75 -14.44 -7.15 11.25
CA GLU A 75 -13.39 -7.88 11.95
C GLU A 75 -12.01 -7.49 11.40
N GLU A 76 -11.89 -7.31 10.09
CA GLU A 76 -10.67 -6.78 9.46
C GLU A 76 -10.39 -5.33 9.90
N ALA A 77 -11.40 -4.46 9.93
CA ALA A 77 -11.26 -3.09 10.41
C ALA A 77 -10.84 -3.03 11.90
N LYS A 78 -11.43 -3.85 12.77
CA LYS A 78 -11.04 -3.98 14.18
C LYS A 78 -9.59 -4.38 14.36
N LYS A 79 -9.09 -5.25 13.48
CA LYS A 79 -7.71 -5.73 13.53
C LYS A 79 -6.71 -4.69 13.01
N ASN A 80 -7.05 -4.00 11.92
CA ASN A 80 -6.10 -3.11 11.23
C ASN A 80 -6.11 -1.68 11.77
N MET A 81 -7.26 -1.16 12.22
CA MET A 81 -7.38 0.23 12.66
C MET A 81 -6.45 0.57 13.85
N PRO A 82 -6.23 -0.29 14.86
CA PRO A 82 -5.24 -0.02 15.90
C PRO A 82 -3.81 0.08 15.37
N LEU A 83 -3.47 -0.68 14.30
CA LEU A 83 -2.16 -0.66 13.67
C LEU A 83 -1.94 0.62 12.87
N GLU A 84 -2.97 1.09 12.16
CA GLU A 84 -2.94 2.37 11.44
C GLU A 84 -2.85 3.59 12.38
N LEU A 85 -3.31 3.44 13.63
CA LEU A 85 -3.21 4.47 14.67
C LEU A 85 -1.94 4.37 15.52
N ASP A 86 -1.04 3.44 15.23
CA ASP A 86 0.26 3.35 15.88
C ASP A 86 1.36 3.73 14.90
N PHE A 87 1.75 5.01 14.92
CA PHE A 87 2.80 5.53 14.05
C PHE A 87 4.19 4.96 14.33
N LEU A 88 4.41 4.32 15.49
CA LEU A 88 5.64 3.57 15.72
C LEU A 88 5.65 2.29 14.88
N ASN A 89 4.50 1.63 14.73
CA ASN A 89 4.35 0.46 13.86
C ASN A 89 4.62 0.84 12.40
N GLU A 90 4.09 1.98 11.92
CA GLU A 90 4.38 2.51 10.59
C GLU A 90 5.90 2.74 10.38
N GLY A 91 6.57 3.40 11.33
CA GLY A 91 8.02 3.61 11.26
C GLY A 91 8.82 2.31 11.23
N HIS A 92 8.44 1.29 12.01
CA HIS A 92 9.12 0.00 12.01
C HIS A 92 8.90 -0.77 10.70
N ASN A 93 7.71 -0.66 10.10
CA ASN A 93 7.44 -1.21 8.78
C ASN A 93 8.31 -0.53 7.71
N ALA A 94 8.48 0.80 7.78
CA ALA A 94 9.34 1.54 6.86
C ALA A 94 10.79 1.04 6.92
N GLU A 95 11.39 0.96 8.11
CA GLU A 95 12.77 0.45 8.27
C GLU A 95 12.92 -1.00 7.81
N LYS A 96 11.93 -1.85 8.11
CA LYS A 96 11.91 -3.24 7.66
C LYS A 96 11.92 -3.34 6.14
N VAL A 97 11.09 -2.56 5.45
CA VAL A 97 11.03 -2.55 3.98
C VAL A 97 12.31 -1.97 3.39
N ALA A 98 12.83 -0.88 3.96
CA ALA A 98 14.08 -0.27 3.53
C ALA A 98 15.25 -1.28 3.57
N LYS A 99 15.34 -2.07 4.64
CA LYS A 99 16.35 -3.12 4.79
C LYS A 99 16.10 -4.30 3.84
N MET A 100 14.87 -4.80 3.80
CA MET A 100 14.45 -5.95 3.01
C MET A 100 14.69 -5.77 1.51
N LEU A 101 14.53 -4.55 1.02
CA LEU A 101 14.60 -4.21 -0.41
C LEU A 101 15.79 -3.29 -0.74
N SER A 102 16.81 -3.29 0.10
CA SER A 102 17.99 -2.43 -0.02
C SER A 102 18.79 -2.61 -1.33
N HIS A 103 18.65 -3.76 -2.00
CA HIS A 103 19.24 -4.01 -3.32
C HIS A 103 18.53 -3.28 -4.46
N PHE A 104 17.29 -2.80 -4.26
CA PHE A 104 16.59 -2.00 -5.26
C PHE A 104 17.08 -0.55 -5.23
N THR A 105 18.06 -0.25 -6.10
CA THR A 105 18.61 1.09 -6.25
C THR A 105 17.59 2.14 -6.71
N PHE A 106 16.46 1.71 -7.27
CA PHE A 106 15.36 2.56 -7.70
C PHE A 106 14.36 2.86 -6.57
N LEU A 107 14.49 2.24 -5.39
CA LEU A 107 13.59 2.42 -4.25
C LEU A 107 14.22 3.36 -3.22
N LYS A 108 13.42 4.27 -2.68
CA LYS A 108 13.72 5.06 -1.49
C LYS A 108 12.58 4.89 -0.49
N VAL A 109 12.95 4.62 0.75
CA VAL A 109 12.05 4.70 1.91
C VAL A 109 12.64 5.78 2.82
N PRO A 110 11.90 6.87 3.12
CA PRO A 110 12.37 7.91 4.01
C PRO A 110 12.82 7.36 5.37
N SER A 111 13.97 7.83 5.86
CA SER A 111 14.46 7.43 7.17
C SER A 111 13.61 8.01 8.31
N VAL A 112 13.40 7.24 9.37
CA VAL A 112 12.60 7.64 10.52
C VAL A 112 13.47 8.38 11.54
N HIS A 113 12.98 9.50 12.05
CA HIS A 113 13.57 10.23 13.17
C HIS A 113 12.89 9.79 14.47
N TRP A 114 13.39 8.71 15.07
CA TRP A 114 12.78 8.08 16.25
C TRP A 114 12.71 9.00 17.47
N ASP A 115 13.74 9.82 17.70
CA ASP A 115 13.78 10.78 18.82
C ASP A 115 12.68 11.86 18.72
N LEU A 116 12.08 12.01 17.53
CA LEU A 116 11.00 12.95 17.22
C LEU A 116 9.69 12.22 16.87
N SER A 117 9.59 10.92 17.17
CA SER A 117 8.45 10.09 16.83
C SER A 117 7.79 9.49 18.08
N SER A 118 6.49 9.26 17.99
CA SER A 118 5.64 8.68 19.03
C SER A 118 4.47 7.95 18.36
N LYS A 119 3.58 7.34 19.15
CA LYS A 119 2.38 6.69 18.59
C LYS A 119 1.49 7.62 17.76
N ARG A 120 1.54 8.94 18.00
CA ARG A 120 0.67 9.94 17.35
C ARG A 120 1.41 10.89 16.40
N ILE A 121 2.73 10.82 16.37
CA ILE A 121 3.58 11.70 15.56
C ILE A 121 4.65 10.83 14.91
N LEU A 122 4.74 10.83 13.58
CA LEU A 122 5.82 10.19 12.84
C LEU A 122 6.64 11.29 12.17
N THR A 123 7.92 11.38 12.52
CA THR A 123 8.85 12.30 11.86
C THR A 123 9.77 11.48 10.98
N MET A 124 9.83 11.82 9.69
CA MET A 124 10.65 11.13 8.70
C MET A 124 11.39 12.12 7.80
N GLU A 125 12.44 11.65 7.12
CA GLU A 125 13.13 12.41 6.09
C GLU A 125 12.11 12.99 5.09
N PHE A 126 12.26 14.28 4.76
CA PHE A 126 11.40 14.88 3.75
C PHE A 126 11.79 14.37 2.35
N ALA A 127 10.80 13.90 1.60
CA ALA A 127 10.98 13.49 0.22
C ALA A 127 10.31 14.46 -0.75
N GLU A 128 10.97 14.71 -1.87
CA GLU A 128 10.45 15.50 -2.97
C GLU A 128 10.02 14.57 -4.11
N GLY A 129 9.25 15.10 -5.05
CA GLY A 129 8.79 14.33 -6.21
C GLY A 129 7.39 14.70 -6.65
N GLY A 130 6.98 14.16 -7.79
CA GLY A 130 5.59 14.17 -8.24
C GLY A 130 4.89 12.88 -7.84
N GLN A 131 3.58 12.92 -7.67
CA GLN A 131 2.80 11.70 -7.45
C GLN A 131 2.94 10.74 -8.64
N VAL A 132 2.88 9.44 -8.40
CA VAL A 132 3.05 8.41 -9.44
C VAL A 132 2.06 8.53 -10.60
N ASN A 133 0.89 9.12 -10.36
CA ASN A 133 -0.16 9.37 -11.36
C ASN A 133 -0.05 10.74 -12.06
N ASP A 134 0.91 11.59 -11.68
CA ASP A 134 1.13 12.90 -12.29
C ASP A 134 1.94 12.79 -13.59
N LYS A 135 1.23 12.55 -14.69
CA LYS A 135 1.83 12.40 -16.02
C LYS A 135 2.59 13.65 -16.48
N ASP A 136 2.16 14.84 -16.08
CA ASP A 136 2.79 16.09 -16.48
C ASP A 136 4.12 16.29 -15.76
N TYR A 137 4.19 15.96 -14.46
CA TYR A 137 5.45 15.91 -13.73
C TYR A 137 6.42 14.92 -14.36
N LEU A 138 5.98 13.68 -14.65
CA LEU A 138 6.84 12.65 -15.24
C LEU A 138 7.40 13.11 -16.60
N LYS A 139 6.54 13.69 -17.45
CA LYS A 139 6.95 14.24 -18.75
C LYS A 139 7.94 15.39 -18.62
N LYS A 140 7.67 16.35 -17.72
CA LYS A 140 8.54 17.51 -17.46
C LYS A 140 9.93 17.11 -16.98
N HIS A 141 10.04 16.02 -16.21
CA HIS A 141 11.31 15.52 -15.68
C HIS A 141 11.94 14.40 -16.54
N GLY A 142 11.34 14.10 -17.70
CA GLY A 142 11.80 13.07 -18.64
C GLY A 142 11.80 11.65 -18.06
N ILE A 143 10.92 11.38 -17.09
CA ILE A 143 10.79 10.09 -16.41
C ILE A 143 9.91 9.18 -17.25
N SER A 144 10.37 7.96 -17.49
CA SER A 144 9.64 6.97 -18.28
C SER A 144 8.55 6.30 -17.43
N VAL A 145 7.30 6.42 -17.86
CA VAL A 145 6.17 5.70 -17.24
C VAL A 145 6.40 4.19 -17.27
N ASN A 146 6.97 3.66 -18.35
CA ASN A 146 7.25 2.22 -18.46
C ASN A 146 8.31 1.76 -17.45
N GLU A 147 9.35 2.56 -17.22
CA GLU A 147 10.38 2.26 -16.22
C GLU A 147 9.78 2.25 -14.80
N VAL A 148 8.95 3.25 -14.49
CA VAL A 148 8.25 3.34 -13.20
C VAL A 148 7.33 2.14 -13.00
N SER A 149 6.51 1.79 -13.99
CA SER A 149 5.61 0.64 -13.93
C SER A 149 6.36 -0.69 -13.78
N GLU A 150 7.47 -0.88 -14.50
CA GLU A 150 8.29 -2.09 -14.38
C GLU A 150 8.91 -2.20 -12.97
N ASN A 151 9.43 -1.10 -12.45
CA ASN A 151 10.04 -1.06 -11.12
C ASN A 151 9.02 -1.25 -10.00
N LEU A 152 7.81 -0.67 -10.12
CA LEU A 152 6.69 -0.97 -9.23
C LEU A 152 6.30 -2.44 -9.29
N GLY A 153 6.24 -3.01 -10.50
CA GLY A 153 5.98 -4.43 -10.71
C GLY A 153 7.00 -5.31 -9.98
N LYS A 154 8.30 -5.02 -10.12
CA LYS A 154 9.39 -5.73 -9.41
C LYS A 154 9.26 -5.59 -7.89
N LEU A 155 9.02 -4.38 -7.41
CA LEU A 155 8.84 -4.05 -5.99
C LEU A 155 7.71 -4.90 -5.36
N TYR A 156 6.51 -4.86 -5.94
CA TYR A 156 5.37 -5.62 -5.41
C TYR A 156 5.52 -7.13 -5.62
N SER A 157 6.10 -7.56 -6.75
CA SER A 157 6.38 -8.98 -6.97
C SER A 157 7.32 -9.54 -5.91
N GLU A 158 8.36 -8.81 -5.52
CA GLU A 158 9.28 -9.30 -4.49
C GLU A 158 8.64 -9.32 -3.10
N MET A 159 7.86 -8.28 -2.75
CA MET A 159 7.08 -8.25 -1.51
C MET A 159 6.12 -9.44 -1.40
N ILE A 160 5.42 -9.78 -2.50
CA ILE A 160 4.40 -10.84 -2.53
C ILE A 160 5.04 -12.23 -2.61
N PHE A 161 5.90 -12.47 -3.58
CA PHE A 161 6.34 -13.83 -3.94
C PHE A 161 7.60 -14.28 -3.22
N VAL A 162 8.47 -13.35 -2.79
CA VAL A 162 9.74 -13.68 -2.14
C VAL A 162 9.60 -13.55 -0.63
N HIS A 163 9.27 -12.35 -0.14
CA HIS A 163 9.28 -12.06 1.29
C HIS A 163 7.96 -12.41 1.98
N GLY A 164 6.83 -12.23 1.30
CA GLY A 164 5.52 -12.34 1.89
C GLY A 164 5.21 -11.25 2.90
N PHE A 165 5.84 -10.08 2.78
CA PHE A 165 5.54 -8.90 3.58
C PHE A 165 5.09 -7.82 2.63
N VAL A 166 3.77 -7.64 2.55
CA VAL A 166 3.11 -6.96 1.43
C VAL A 166 2.49 -5.66 1.92
N HIS A 167 2.81 -4.57 1.25
CA HIS A 167 2.12 -3.30 1.46
C HIS A 167 0.71 -3.39 0.87
N CYS A 168 -0.30 -3.12 1.69
CA CYS A 168 -1.71 -3.30 1.30
C CYS A 168 -2.42 -1.98 0.94
N ASP A 169 -1.72 -0.84 0.95
CA ASP A 169 -2.29 0.45 0.56
C ASP A 169 -1.38 1.24 -0.41
N PRO A 170 -1.16 0.73 -1.64
CA PRO A 170 -0.35 1.38 -2.68
C PRO A 170 -1.04 2.60 -3.31
N HIS A 171 -1.81 3.39 -2.55
CA HIS A 171 -2.52 4.55 -3.07
C HIS A 171 -1.54 5.51 -3.77
N PRO A 172 -1.89 6.11 -4.92
CA PRO A 172 -0.98 7.00 -5.65
C PRO A 172 -0.41 8.16 -4.83
N GLY A 173 -1.15 8.63 -3.82
CA GLY A 173 -0.69 9.65 -2.88
C GLY A 173 0.47 9.22 -1.95
N ASN A 174 0.68 7.92 -1.77
CA ASN A 174 1.74 7.34 -0.93
C ASN A 174 3.03 7.05 -1.74
N ILE A 175 3.01 7.32 -3.05
CA ILE A 175 4.11 6.99 -3.95
C ILE A 175 4.54 8.25 -4.70
N LEU A 176 5.73 8.76 -4.38
CA LEU A 176 6.35 9.81 -5.14
C LEU A 176 7.36 9.24 -6.13
N ILE A 177 7.50 9.95 -7.25
CA ILE A 177 8.50 9.67 -8.27
C ILE A 177 9.39 10.90 -8.38
N GLN A 178 10.71 10.67 -8.31
CA GLN A 178 11.71 11.72 -8.48
C GLN A 178 12.87 11.25 -9.35
N ARG A 179 13.67 12.19 -9.84
CA ARG A 179 15.00 11.88 -10.40
C ARG A 179 15.99 11.76 -9.26
N CYS A 180 16.65 10.62 -9.14
CA CYS A 180 17.74 10.44 -8.19
C CYS A 180 18.85 11.47 -8.49
N PRO A 181 19.20 12.39 -7.57
CA PRO A 181 20.17 13.45 -7.87
C PRO A 181 21.54 12.93 -8.31
N SER A 182 21.98 11.80 -7.73
CA SER A 182 23.30 11.21 -7.98
C SER A 182 23.40 10.41 -9.26
N SER A 183 22.32 9.75 -9.70
CA SER A 183 22.35 8.83 -10.85
C SER A 183 21.51 9.29 -12.04
N GLN A 184 20.71 10.34 -11.87
CA GLN A 184 19.70 10.80 -12.82
C GLN A 184 18.69 9.71 -13.24
N LYS A 185 18.65 8.56 -12.56
CA LYS A 185 17.65 7.51 -12.81
C LYS A 185 16.35 7.82 -12.08
N SER A 186 15.27 7.25 -12.56
CA SER A 186 13.95 7.34 -11.93
C SER A 186 14.00 6.61 -10.58
N GLN A 187 13.50 7.25 -9.53
CA GLN A 187 13.44 6.69 -8.18
C GLN A 187 12.01 6.76 -7.66
N ILE A 188 11.54 5.65 -7.11
CA ILE A 188 10.26 5.49 -6.42
C ILE A 188 10.50 5.77 -4.94
N VAL A 189 9.76 6.70 -4.36
CA VAL A 189 9.73 6.95 -2.93
C VAL A 189 8.42 6.42 -2.36
N LEU A 190 8.50 5.44 -1.46
CA LEU A 190 7.34 4.96 -0.71
C LEU A 190 7.23 5.74 0.59
N LEU A 191 6.08 6.40 0.80
CA LEU A 191 5.87 7.31 1.94
C LEU A 191 5.12 6.64 3.09
N ASP A 192 4.03 5.93 2.78
CA ASP A 192 3.17 5.34 3.81
C ASP A 192 3.58 3.89 4.08
N HIS A 193 3.65 3.55 5.36
CA HIS A 193 3.93 2.18 5.78
C HIS A 193 2.96 1.66 6.85
N GLY A 194 1.76 2.24 6.93
CA GLY A 194 0.78 1.94 7.97
C GLY A 194 0.19 0.54 7.85
N LEU A 195 -0.04 0.08 6.62
CA LEU A 195 -0.76 -1.16 6.35
C LEU A 195 0.09 -2.19 5.60
N TYR A 196 0.50 -3.23 6.33
CA TYR A 196 1.20 -4.40 5.81
C TYR A 196 0.53 -5.70 6.25
N GLN A 197 0.54 -6.70 5.37
CA GLN A 197 0.19 -8.08 5.70
C GLN A 197 1.36 -9.04 5.52
N VAL A 198 1.35 -10.10 6.33
CA VAL A 198 2.27 -11.23 6.21
C VAL A 198 1.56 -12.38 5.52
N LEU A 199 2.01 -12.73 4.31
CA LEU A 199 1.55 -13.91 3.58
C LEU A 199 2.39 -15.12 4.00
N HIS A 200 1.75 -16.14 4.55
CA HIS A 200 2.41 -17.40 4.92
C HIS A 200 2.94 -18.15 3.69
N ALA A 201 3.99 -18.96 3.88
CA ALA A 201 4.68 -19.65 2.79
C ALA A 201 3.73 -20.51 1.93
N ASP A 202 2.81 -21.25 2.55
CA ASP A 202 1.85 -22.10 1.82
C ASP A 202 0.91 -21.26 0.93
N PHE A 203 0.40 -20.16 1.47
CA PHE A 203 -0.42 -19.22 0.71
C PHE A 203 0.36 -18.65 -0.49
N ARG A 204 1.60 -18.22 -0.28
CA ARG A 204 2.46 -17.71 -1.37
C ARG A 204 2.72 -18.75 -2.43
N LEU A 205 3.02 -19.99 -2.04
CA LEU A 205 3.28 -21.07 -2.99
C LEU A 205 2.04 -21.39 -3.82
N ASP A 206 0.86 -21.42 -3.21
CA ASP A 206 -0.40 -21.62 -3.93
C ASP A 206 -0.71 -20.43 -4.86
N TYR A 207 -0.42 -19.20 -4.43
CA TYR A 207 -0.56 -18.01 -5.27
C TYR A 207 0.43 -18.01 -6.46
N CYS A 208 1.69 -18.39 -6.25
CA CYS A 208 2.66 -18.60 -7.34
C CYS A 208 2.15 -19.62 -8.36
N ARG A 209 1.64 -20.76 -7.88
CA ARG A 209 1.14 -21.84 -8.74
C ARG A 209 -0.12 -21.42 -9.49
N LEU A 210 -0.99 -20.61 -8.88
CA LEU A 210 -2.12 -20.00 -9.56
C LEU A 210 -1.67 -19.11 -10.72
N TRP A 211 -0.72 -18.20 -10.50
CA TRP A 211 -0.17 -17.35 -11.57
C TRP A 211 0.49 -18.18 -12.68
N GLN A 212 1.25 -19.22 -12.33
CA GLN A 212 1.81 -20.13 -13.33
C GLN A 212 0.73 -20.83 -14.15
N ALA A 213 -0.36 -21.26 -13.52
CA ALA A 213 -1.49 -21.89 -14.20
C ALA A 213 -2.20 -20.91 -15.14
N LEU A 214 -2.46 -19.68 -14.68
CA LEU A 214 -3.05 -18.61 -15.50
C LEU A 214 -2.20 -18.29 -16.75
N ILE A 215 -0.89 -18.15 -16.59
CA ILE A 215 0.04 -17.85 -17.69
C ILE A 215 0.09 -19.02 -18.69
N LYS A 216 0.03 -20.26 -18.22
CA LYS A 216 0.08 -21.47 -19.05
C LYS A 216 -1.28 -21.86 -19.65
N GLY A 217 -2.37 -21.20 -19.26
CA GLY A 217 -3.72 -21.63 -19.62
C GLY A 217 -4.14 -22.97 -19.01
N ASP A 218 -3.55 -23.38 -17.88
CA ASP A 218 -3.91 -24.61 -17.18
C ASP A 218 -5.14 -24.39 -16.28
N MET A 219 -6.33 -24.56 -16.83
CA MET A 219 -7.59 -24.32 -16.11
C MET A 219 -7.79 -25.26 -14.91
N SER A 220 -7.24 -26.47 -14.96
CA SER A 220 -7.27 -27.40 -13.82
C SER A 220 -6.43 -26.89 -12.66
N GLY A 221 -5.27 -26.30 -12.96
CA GLY A 221 -4.43 -25.59 -12.00
C GLY A 221 -5.12 -24.34 -11.46
N VAL A 222 -5.74 -23.54 -12.34
CA VAL A 222 -6.46 -22.32 -11.96
C VAL A 222 -7.55 -22.64 -10.94
N GLU A 223 -8.41 -23.63 -11.23
CA GLU A 223 -9.45 -24.06 -10.29
C GLU A 223 -8.84 -24.55 -8.96
N ARG A 224 -7.87 -25.47 -9.05
CA ARG A 224 -7.26 -26.10 -7.86
C ARG A 224 -6.67 -25.07 -6.90
N TYR A 225 -5.84 -24.15 -7.41
CA TYR A 225 -5.13 -23.19 -6.56
C TYR A 225 -6.04 -22.06 -6.11
N SER A 226 -7.02 -21.66 -6.92
CA SER A 226 -8.06 -20.70 -6.48
C SER A 226 -8.88 -21.25 -5.32
N ARG A 227 -9.29 -22.53 -5.37
CA ARG A 227 -10.00 -23.19 -4.26
C ARG A 227 -9.14 -23.23 -2.99
N ARG A 228 -7.84 -23.53 -3.11
CA ARG A 228 -6.89 -23.54 -1.98
C ARG A 228 -6.69 -22.15 -1.36
N LEU A 229 -6.84 -21.09 -2.16
CA LEU A 229 -6.80 -19.69 -1.70
C LEU A 229 -8.14 -19.21 -1.14
N GLY A 230 -9.16 -20.08 -1.05
CA GLY A 230 -10.46 -19.76 -0.46
C GLY A 230 -11.51 -19.24 -1.44
N ALA A 231 -11.24 -19.21 -2.75
CA ALA A 231 -12.22 -18.74 -3.74
C ALA A 231 -13.38 -19.72 -3.96
N GLY A 232 -13.24 -20.99 -3.57
CA GLY A 232 -14.29 -22.00 -3.73
C GLY A 232 -14.78 -22.11 -5.18
N ASP A 233 -16.11 -22.14 -5.37
CA ASP A 233 -16.75 -22.20 -6.69
C ASP A 233 -16.69 -20.85 -7.44
N LEU A 234 -16.31 -19.76 -6.76
CA LEU A 234 -16.09 -18.45 -7.38
C LEU A 234 -14.70 -18.32 -8.02
N TYR A 235 -13.96 -19.43 -8.19
CA TYR A 235 -12.66 -19.42 -8.86
C TYR A 235 -12.66 -18.72 -10.23
N PRO A 236 -13.71 -18.77 -11.08
CA PRO A 236 -13.70 -18.08 -12.36
C PRO A 236 -13.67 -16.56 -12.16
N LEU A 237 -14.50 -16.08 -11.25
CA LEU A 237 -14.55 -14.66 -10.89
C LEU A 237 -13.23 -14.21 -10.27
N PHE A 238 -12.66 -15.02 -9.38
CA PHE A 238 -11.36 -14.72 -8.77
C PHE A 238 -10.25 -14.61 -9.81
N ALA A 239 -10.20 -15.52 -10.79
CA ALA A 239 -9.25 -15.45 -11.89
C ALA A 239 -9.45 -14.19 -12.77
N CYS A 240 -10.69 -13.80 -13.05
CA CYS A 240 -10.99 -12.56 -13.76
C CYS A 240 -10.51 -11.32 -12.99
N VAL A 241 -10.77 -11.26 -11.68
CA VAL A 241 -10.34 -10.15 -10.81
C VAL A 241 -8.81 -10.04 -10.76
N LEU A 242 -8.11 -11.17 -10.61
CA LEU A 242 -6.64 -11.17 -10.55
C LEU A 242 -5.98 -10.73 -11.85
N THR A 243 -6.56 -11.11 -12.98
CA THR A 243 -5.99 -10.83 -14.30
C THR A 243 -6.49 -9.51 -14.88
N ALA A 244 -7.57 -8.94 -14.33
CA ALA A 244 -8.37 -7.89 -14.97
C ALA A 244 -8.80 -8.27 -16.40
N ARG A 245 -9.03 -9.57 -16.66
CA ARG A 245 -9.45 -10.09 -17.96
C ARG A 245 -10.82 -10.75 -17.85
N SER A 246 -11.55 -10.77 -18.96
CA SER A 246 -12.79 -11.54 -19.07
C SER A 246 -12.53 -13.04 -18.94
N TRP A 247 -13.56 -13.80 -18.51
CA TRP A 247 -13.44 -15.25 -18.37
C TRP A 247 -13.09 -15.94 -19.69
N THR A 248 -13.62 -15.41 -20.81
CA THR A 248 -13.27 -15.86 -22.16
C THR A 248 -11.78 -15.73 -22.45
N SER A 249 -11.17 -14.60 -22.08
CA SER A 249 -9.73 -14.36 -22.22
C SER A 249 -8.91 -15.27 -21.30
N VAL A 250 -9.35 -15.47 -20.05
CA VAL A 250 -8.68 -16.38 -19.11
C VAL A 250 -8.67 -17.81 -19.63
N ASN A 251 -9.81 -18.30 -20.13
CA ASN A 251 -9.97 -19.68 -20.60
C ASN A 251 -9.23 -19.96 -21.92
N ALA A 252 -9.10 -18.95 -22.79
CA ALA A 252 -8.31 -19.04 -24.02
C ALA A 252 -6.79 -18.89 -23.79
N GLY A 253 -6.39 -18.41 -22.61
CA GLY A 253 -5.02 -18.06 -22.23
C GLY A 253 -4.80 -16.54 -22.27
N ILE A 254 -4.41 -15.97 -21.14
CA ILE A 254 -4.26 -14.50 -21.01
C ILE A 254 -3.19 -13.90 -21.95
N SER A 255 -2.23 -14.72 -22.39
CA SER A 255 -1.16 -14.33 -23.32
C SER A 255 -1.52 -14.54 -24.80
N SER A 256 -2.55 -15.32 -25.11
CA SER A 256 -2.95 -15.62 -26.49
C SER A 256 -4.01 -14.65 -27.04
N VAL A 257 -4.71 -13.93 -26.15
CA VAL A 257 -5.77 -12.98 -26.50
C VAL A 257 -5.34 -11.55 -26.18
N PRO A 258 -5.46 -10.58 -27.13
CA PRO A 258 -5.19 -9.17 -26.84
C PRO A 258 -6.19 -8.58 -25.84
N VAL A 259 -5.76 -7.57 -25.08
CA VAL A 259 -6.62 -6.83 -24.14
C VAL A 259 -7.64 -6.00 -24.92
N THR A 260 -8.92 -6.06 -24.55
CA THR A 260 -9.99 -5.28 -25.20
C THR A 260 -10.19 -3.92 -24.53
N GLN A 261 -10.82 -2.95 -25.21
CA GLN A 261 -11.17 -1.65 -24.63
C GLN A 261 -12.11 -1.75 -23.41
N SER A 262 -12.88 -2.83 -23.28
CA SER A 262 -13.75 -3.08 -22.12
C SER A 262 -13.00 -3.65 -20.92
N GLU A 263 -11.76 -4.11 -21.12
CA GLU A 263 -10.88 -4.67 -20.08
C GLU A 263 -9.88 -3.62 -19.54
N VAL A 264 -9.90 -2.37 -20.05
CA VAL A 264 -8.99 -1.26 -19.69
C VAL A 264 -9.72 -0.19 -18.87
#